data_AF-A0A9X9QE33-F1
#
_entry.id   AF-A0A9X9QE33-F1
#
_cell.length_a   1.000
_cell.length_b   1.000
_cell.length_c   1.000
_cell.angle_alpha   90.00
_cell.angle_beta   90.00
_cell.angle_gamma   90.00
#
_symmetry.space_group_name_H-M   'P 1'
#
loop_
_entity.id
_entity.type
_entity.pdbx_description
1 polymer ?
#
loop_
_entity_poly.entity_id
_entity_poly.type
_entity_poly.pdbx_seq_one_letter_code
_entity_poly.pdbx_strand_id
1 'polypeptide(L)'
;MNSVSTSSDPVGNRERVLILTPLERFYQGYWDNLMLLSYPHELITLGFIIPKNRQGNIAMAALQEQIAKTQKLGPAKDKFASIIVERQDFEFPLASQSDAERHKLESQKIRRAAMSKARNSLLFTTLGPAISWVLWIDSEIIETPKTLIQDLASHNKPIIVPNCFEKYPDQSTQKPTERPYDYSNWQDSETAQDLARKMGPDDILLEGYAELATYRNLMVFMPTDDGDPRMEIDLDGVGGTVLLVKAEVHRDGAMFPPFPFYHLIETEGFAKMAKRLGWNATGLPNYKVKRPPHLTTKYSLKTIGLS
;
A
#
# COMPACT_ATOMS: atom_id res chain seq x y z
N MET A 1 -13.89 -0.95 -22.88
CA MET A 1 -13.46 0.45 -22.67
C MET A 1 -12.18 0.63 -23.48
N ASN A 2 -12.25 1.15 -24.71
CA ASN A 2 -11.15 1.01 -25.69
C ASN A 2 -10.21 2.22 -25.81
N SER A 3 -10.19 3.15 -24.84
CA SER A 3 -9.41 4.40 -24.98
C SER A 3 -8.52 4.75 -23.78
N VAL A 4 -8.39 3.87 -22.78
CA VAL A 4 -7.49 4.08 -21.63
C VAL A 4 -6.26 3.22 -21.85
N SER A 5 -5.09 3.82 -21.95
CA SER A 5 -3.82 3.10 -22.02
C SER A 5 -3.24 2.85 -20.64
N THR A 6 -2.54 1.73 -20.50
CA THR A 6 -1.64 1.43 -19.39
C THR A 6 -0.35 0.89 -19.99
N SER A 7 0.73 1.67 -19.93
CA SER A 7 1.96 1.40 -20.69
C SER A 7 3.21 1.56 -19.82
N SER A 8 4.36 1.18 -20.39
CA SER A 8 5.67 1.40 -19.77
C SER A 8 6.14 2.85 -19.78
N ASP A 9 5.46 3.74 -20.53
CA ASP A 9 5.71 5.18 -20.54
C ASP A 9 4.42 5.95 -20.17
N PRO A 10 4.01 5.90 -18.89
CA PRO A 10 2.78 6.53 -18.46
C PRO A 10 2.82 8.06 -18.55
N VAL A 11 4.01 8.69 -18.53
CA VAL A 11 4.13 10.14 -18.62
C VAL A 11 3.96 10.61 -20.06
N GLY A 12 4.66 9.97 -21.02
CA GLY A 12 4.53 10.28 -22.44
C GLY A 12 3.10 10.11 -22.95
N ASN A 13 2.38 9.12 -22.43
CA ASN A 13 0.98 8.85 -22.78
C ASN A 13 -0.04 9.63 -21.93
N ARG A 14 0.41 10.50 -21.02
CA ARG A 14 -0.44 11.28 -20.10
C ARG A 14 -1.47 10.42 -19.35
N GLU A 15 -1.06 9.25 -18.92
CA GLU A 15 -1.89 8.29 -18.19
C GLU A 15 -2.30 8.89 -16.84
N ARG A 16 -3.54 8.64 -16.39
CA ARG A 16 -3.99 9.20 -15.09
C ARG A 16 -3.73 8.21 -13.97
N VAL A 17 -3.20 8.71 -12.86
CA VAL A 17 -2.88 7.92 -11.68
C VAL A 17 -3.81 8.29 -10.54
N LEU A 18 -4.46 7.28 -9.96
CA LEU A 18 -5.26 7.41 -8.75
C LEU A 18 -4.44 6.89 -7.57
N ILE A 19 -3.98 7.77 -6.69
CA ILE A 19 -3.25 7.39 -5.47
C ILE A 19 -4.27 7.24 -4.34
N LEU A 20 -4.34 6.05 -3.74
CA LEU A 20 -5.33 5.70 -2.72
C LEU A 20 -4.68 5.39 -1.37
N THR A 21 -5.20 6.01 -0.31
CA THR A 21 -4.65 5.90 1.04
C THR A 21 -5.74 5.80 2.10
N PRO A 22 -5.88 4.63 2.75
CA PRO A 22 -6.55 4.53 4.04
C PRO A 22 -5.76 5.33 5.09
N LEU A 23 -6.35 6.42 5.57
CA LEU A 23 -5.67 7.41 6.39
C LEU A 23 -6.16 7.37 7.84
N GLU A 24 -5.61 6.45 8.64
CA GLU A 24 -5.86 6.40 10.09
C GLU A 24 -5.15 7.56 10.82
N ARG A 25 -3.89 7.82 10.44
CA ARG A 25 -3.06 8.90 11.00
C ARG A 25 -2.37 9.65 9.87
N PHE A 26 -2.28 10.96 10.05
CA PHE A 26 -1.58 11.85 9.12
C PHE A 26 -0.13 12.03 9.55
N TYR A 27 0.79 11.85 8.60
CA TYR A 27 2.22 12.09 8.78
C TYR A 27 2.67 13.15 7.78
N GLN A 28 3.37 14.19 8.26
CA GLN A 28 3.86 15.23 7.37
C GLN A 28 4.84 14.66 6.34
N GLY A 29 5.73 13.74 6.75
CA GLY A 29 6.67 13.09 5.83
C GLY A 29 5.99 12.32 4.69
N TYR A 30 4.77 11.80 4.90
CA TYR A 30 4.00 11.16 3.84
C TYR A 30 3.51 12.18 2.81
N TRP A 31 2.95 13.30 3.27
CA TRP A 31 2.52 14.37 2.36
C TRP A 31 3.70 14.97 1.60
N ASP A 32 4.82 15.22 2.29
CA ASP A 32 6.04 15.71 1.68
C ASP A 32 6.57 14.72 0.63
N ASN A 33 6.52 13.42 0.90
CA ASN A 33 6.87 12.37 -0.06
C ASN A 33 5.97 12.37 -1.30
N LEU A 34 4.65 12.53 -1.14
CA LEU A 34 3.73 12.71 -2.30
C LEU A 34 4.11 13.93 -3.15
N MET A 35 4.44 15.05 -2.50
CA MET A 35 4.80 16.30 -3.18
C MET A 35 6.16 16.20 -3.92
N LEU A 36 7.00 15.22 -3.57
CA LEU A 36 8.30 14.99 -4.20
C LEU A 36 8.22 14.07 -5.43
N LEU A 37 7.07 13.43 -5.68
CA LEU A 37 6.90 12.58 -6.85
C LEU A 37 7.11 13.40 -8.14
N SER A 38 7.90 12.87 -9.06
CA SER A 38 8.20 13.54 -10.34
C SER A 38 7.12 13.30 -11.39
N TYR A 39 6.11 12.48 -11.09
CA TYR A 39 4.97 12.27 -11.97
C TYR A 39 4.12 13.55 -12.03
N PRO A 40 3.66 14.02 -13.21
CA PRO A 40 2.96 15.30 -13.30
C PRO A 40 1.72 15.34 -12.40
N HIS A 41 1.67 16.27 -11.44
CA HIS A 41 0.59 16.33 -10.45
C HIS A 41 -0.78 16.55 -11.10
N GLU A 42 -0.85 17.22 -12.25
CA GLU A 42 -2.11 17.40 -12.99
C GLU A 42 -2.67 16.10 -13.60
N LEU A 43 -1.91 15.00 -13.54
CA LEU A 43 -2.34 13.64 -13.91
C LEU A 43 -2.65 12.76 -12.70
N ILE A 44 -2.45 13.27 -11.48
CA ILE A 44 -2.64 12.54 -10.23
C ILE A 44 -3.93 12.98 -9.56
N THR A 45 -4.81 12.02 -9.28
CA THR A 45 -5.92 12.17 -8.33
C THR A 45 -5.55 11.51 -7.01
N LEU A 46 -5.70 12.22 -5.90
CA LEU A 46 -5.53 11.65 -4.56
C LEU A 46 -6.89 11.23 -3.99
N GLY A 47 -6.99 10.02 -3.45
CA GLY A 47 -8.14 9.51 -2.72
C GLY A 47 -7.77 9.12 -1.29
N PHE A 48 -8.47 9.66 -0.31
CA PHE A 48 -8.28 9.36 1.11
C PHE A 48 -9.56 8.81 1.72
N ILE A 49 -9.46 7.79 2.56
CA ILE A 49 -10.57 7.35 3.41
C ILE A 49 -10.15 7.36 4.88
N ILE A 50 -10.93 8.06 5.71
CA ILE A 50 -10.55 8.35 7.10
C ILE A 50 -11.60 7.75 8.07
N PRO A 51 -11.19 7.03 9.13
CA PRO A 51 -12.11 6.47 10.11
C PRO A 51 -12.85 7.55 10.90
N LYS A 52 -14.11 7.27 11.29
CA LYS A 52 -14.93 8.15 12.12
C LYS A 52 -14.61 7.99 13.61
N ASN A 53 -13.40 8.38 14.01
CA ASN A 53 -12.97 8.38 15.41
C ASN A 53 -12.12 9.62 15.75
N ARG A 54 -11.71 9.76 17.02
CA ARG A 54 -10.90 10.90 17.48
C ARG A 54 -9.60 11.07 16.67
N GLN A 55 -8.91 9.96 16.39
CA GLN A 55 -7.65 9.99 15.66
C GLN A 55 -7.86 10.39 14.19
N GLY A 56 -8.91 9.88 13.55
CA GLY A 56 -9.32 10.26 12.20
C GLY A 56 -9.76 11.72 12.09
N ASN A 57 -10.34 12.32 13.14
CA ASN A 57 -10.63 13.76 13.15
C ASN A 57 -9.35 14.60 13.15
N ILE A 58 -8.33 14.18 13.90
CA ILE A 58 -7.01 14.84 13.90
C ILE A 58 -6.35 14.70 12.53
N ALA A 59 -6.37 13.50 11.95
CA ALA A 59 -5.83 13.25 10.62
C ALA A 59 -6.52 14.08 9.53
N MET A 60 -7.86 14.20 9.59
CA MET A 60 -8.65 15.03 8.68
C MET A 60 -8.23 16.51 8.74
N ALA A 61 -8.10 17.07 9.94
CA ALA A 61 -7.73 18.47 10.12
C ALA A 61 -6.34 18.76 9.53
N ALA A 62 -5.35 17.90 9.81
CA ALA A 62 -4.00 18.03 9.27
C ALA A 62 -3.96 17.88 7.74
N LEU A 63 -4.71 16.93 7.18
CA LEU A 63 -4.85 16.76 5.74
C LEU A 63 -5.48 18.00 5.09
N GLN A 64 -6.56 18.54 5.67
CA GLN A 64 -7.23 19.74 5.14
C GLN A 64 -6.30 20.97 5.12
N GLU A 65 -5.44 21.12 6.13
CA GLU A 65 -4.44 22.19 6.16
C GLU A 65 -3.47 22.08 4.97
N GLN A 66 -2.97 20.86 4.70
CA GLN A 66 -2.06 20.63 3.57
C GLN A 66 -2.75 20.76 2.21
N ILE A 67 -4.00 20.27 2.08
CA ILE A 67 -4.82 20.50 0.88
C ILE A 67 -4.99 22.00 0.63
N ALA A 68 -5.27 22.81 1.66
CA ALA A 68 -5.41 24.25 1.50
C ALA A 68 -4.09 24.91 1.03
N LYS A 69 -2.95 24.51 1.61
CA LYS A 69 -1.63 24.99 1.19
C LYS A 69 -1.34 24.65 -0.27
N THR A 70 -1.53 23.40 -0.68
CA THR A 70 -1.18 22.95 -2.03
C THR A 70 -2.20 23.41 -3.09
N GLN A 71 -3.49 23.19 -2.88
CA GLN A 71 -4.52 23.42 -3.92
C GLN A 71 -4.95 24.88 -4.04
N LYS A 72 -5.02 25.63 -2.93
CA LYS A 72 -5.48 27.02 -2.92
C LYS A 72 -4.33 28.02 -3.05
N LEU A 73 -3.27 27.83 -2.26
CA LEU A 73 -2.16 28.78 -2.14
C LEU A 73 -0.93 28.42 -2.98
N GLY A 74 -0.79 27.15 -3.36
CA GLY A 74 0.37 26.64 -4.09
C GLY A 74 0.39 27.01 -5.58
N PRO A 75 1.56 26.96 -6.21
CA PRO A 75 1.71 27.20 -7.64
C PRO A 75 1.01 26.10 -8.45
N ALA A 76 0.61 26.41 -9.69
CA ALA A 76 -0.17 25.48 -10.53
C ALA A 76 0.49 24.10 -10.71
N LYS A 77 1.83 24.07 -10.82
CA LYS A 77 2.61 22.82 -10.97
C LYS A 77 2.52 21.87 -9.78
N ASP A 78 2.21 22.39 -8.59
CA ASP A 78 2.15 21.60 -7.35
C ASP A 78 0.73 21.02 -7.14
N LYS A 79 -0.27 21.49 -7.91
CA LYS A 79 -1.67 21.10 -7.75
C LYS A 79 -1.94 19.72 -8.36
N PHE A 80 -2.43 18.81 -7.54
CA PHE A 80 -3.03 17.56 -7.99
C PHE A 80 -4.29 17.81 -8.82
N ALA A 81 -4.57 16.94 -9.79
CA ALA A 81 -5.74 17.00 -10.67
C ALA A 81 -7.06 17.09 -9.87
N SER A 82 -7.16 16.29 -8.80
CA SER A 82 -8.25 16.34 -7.84
C SER A 82 -7.84 15.66 -6.53
N ILE A 83 -8.53 16.01 -5.44
CA ILE A 83 -8.37 15.36 -4.14
C ILE A 83 -9.76 15.00 -3.62
N ILE A 84 -9.97 13.72 -3.34
CA ILE A 84 -11.22 13.16 -2.83
C ILE A 84 -10.97 12.66 -1.41
N VAL A 85 -11.80 13.07 -0.47
CA VAL A 85 -11.68 12.68 0.95
C VAL A 85 -12.99 12.12 1.44
N GLU A 86 -12.96 10.86 1.85
CA GLU A 86 -14.10 10.10 2.32
C GLU A 86 -14.00 9.80 3.82
N ARG A 87 -15.17 9.60 4.42
CA ARG A 87 -15.31 9.24 5.83
C ARG A 87 -15.97 7.88 5.92
N GLN A 88 -15.28 6.92 6.56
CA GLN A 88 -15.81 5.56 6.74
C GLN A 88 -17.19 5.58 7.37
N ASP A 89 -18.13 4.82 6.82
CA ASP A 89 -19.51 4.72 7.28
C ASP A 89 -19.87 3.38 7.93
N PHE A 90 -18.89 2.48 8.04
CA PHE A 90 -18.97 1.22 8.79
C PHE A 90 -18.14 1.28 10.07
N GLU A 91 -18.49 0.43 11.04
CA GLU A 91 -17.79 0.34 12.32
C GLU A 91 -16.37 -0.20 12.11
N PHE A 92 -15.38 0.51 12.63
CA PHE A 92 -14.04 -0.01 12.80
C PHE A 92 -14.00 -0.74 14.15
N PRO A 93 -13.61 -2.02 14.21
CA PRO A 93 -13.54 -2.76 15.47
C PRO A 93 -12.67 -1.97 16.45
N LEU A 94 -13.20 -1.68 17.64
CA LEU A 94 -12.41 -1.04 18.69
C LEU A 94 -11.16 -1.89 18.92
N ALA A 95 -9.99 -1.32 18.66
CA ALA A 95 -8.74 -1.97 19.02
C ALA A 95 -8.76 -2.18 20.54
N SER A 96 -8.67 -3.42 20.98
CA SER A 96 -8.43 -3.72 22.38
C SER A 96 -7.16 -2.98 22.85
N GLN A 97 -7.12 -2.63 24.13
CA GLN A 97 -6.05 -1.79 24.69
C GLN A 97 -4.73 -2.56 24.89
N SER A 98 -4.72 -3.89 24.76
CA SER A 98 -3.53 -4.72 24.93
C SER A 98 -2.98 -5.23 23.60
N ASP A 99 -1.67 -5.13 23.39
CA ASP A 99 -1.00 -5.67 22.19
C ASP A 99 -1.20 -7.20 22.07
N ALA A 100 -1.25 -7.92 23.20
CA ALA A 100 -1.50 -9.36 23.24
C ALA A 100 -2.86 -9.77 22.62
N GLU A 101 -3.92 -8.98 22.80
CA GLU A 101 -5.22 -9.25 22.17
C GLU A 101 -5.26 -8.82 20.69
N ARG A 102 -4.47 -7.82 20.30
CA ARG A 102 -4.31 -7.40 18.90
C ARG A 102 -3.58 -8.43 18.04
N HIS A 103 -2.74 -9.26 18.66
CA HIS A 103 -2.03 -10.36 18.01
C HIS A 103 -2.80 -11.68 18.01
N LYS A 104 -4.06 -11.73 18.47
CA LYS A 104 -4.90 -12.91 18.26
C LYS A 104 -5.34 -12.99 16.78
N LEU A 105 -5.29 -14.19 16.20
CA LEU A 105 -5.65 -14.45 14.79
C LEU A 105 -7.05 -13.90 14.45
N GLU A 106 -8.03 -14.13 15.34
CA GLU A 106 -9.40 -13.63 15.18
C GLU A 106 -9.49 -12.09 15.15
N SER A 107 -8.76 -11.41 16.03
CA SER A 107 -8.69 -9.93 16.01
C SER A 107 -8.14 -9.41 14.68
N GLN A 108 -7.23 -10.16 14.07
CA GLN A 108 -6.55 -9.77 12.84
C GLN A 108 -7.39 -10.05 11.60
N LYS A 109 -8.18 -11.12 11.62
CA LYS A 109 -9.26 -11.36 10.64
C LYS A 109 -10.23 -10.18 10.60
N ILE A 110 -10.75 -9.78 11.76
CA ILE A 110 -11.71 -8.67 11.87
C ILE A 110 -11.09 -7.33 11.43
N ARG A 111 -9.84 -7.05 11.84
CA ARG A 111 -9.12 -5.83 11.43
C ARG A 111 -8.89 -5.79 9.91
N ARG A 112 -8.40 -6.88 9.32
CA ARG A 112 -8.17 -6.97 7.86
C ARG A 112 -9.47 -6.87 7.09
N ALA A 113 -10.57 -7.45 7.57
CA ALA A 113 -11.89 -7.27 6.96
C ALA A 113 -12.33 -5.80 6.95
N ALA A 114 -12.14 -5.06 8.05
CA ALA A 114 -12.46 -3.64 8.12
C ALA A 114 -11.58 -2.78 7.19
N MET A 115 -10.27 -3.07 7.12
CA MET A 115 -9.35 -2.44 6.16
C MET A 115 -9.77 -2.71 4.72
N SER A 116 -10.16 -3.95 4.43
CA SER A 116 -10.63 -4.38 3.12
C SER A 116 -11.88 -3.62 2.67
N LYS A 117 -12.84 -3.42 3.58
CA LYS A 117 -14.02 -2.57 3.33
C LYS A 117 -13.61 -1.13 3.03
N ALA A 118 -12.67 -0.57 3.79
CA ALA A 118 -12.19 0.79 3.54
C ALA A 118 -11.50 0.96 2.19
N ARG A 119 -10.60 0.02 1.82
CA ARG A 119 -9.96 0.02 0.49
C ARG A 119 -11.01 -0.09 -0.61
N ASN A 120 -11.96 -1.02 -0.49
CA ASN A 120 -13.02 -1.20 -1.50
C ASN A 120 -13.93 0.03 -1.63
N SER A 121 -14.40 0.60 -0.52
CA SER A 121 -15.23 1.81 -0.53
C SER A 121 -14.50 2.92 -1.27
N LEU A 122 -13.25 3.20 -0.91
CA LEU A 122 -12.45 4.24 -1.54
C LEU A 122 -12.20 3.96 -3.02
N LEU A 123 -11.87 2.71 -3.38
CA LEU A 123 -11.61 2.32 -4.77
C LEU A 123 -12.86 2.52 -5.64
N PHE A 124 -14.00 1.98 -5.23
CA PHE A 124 -15.19 1.93 -6.07
C PHE A 124 -15.82 3.31 -6.30
N THR A 125 -15.66 4.24 -5.35
CA THR A 125 -16.19 5.61 -5.48
C THR A 125 -15.26 6.54 -6.23
N THR A 126 -13.97 6.21 -6.35
CA THR A 126 -12.96 7.10 -6.95
C THR A 126 -12.36 6.57 -8.26
N LEU A 127 -12.54 5.30 -8.60
CA LEU A 127 -12.06 4.70 -9.85
C LEU A 127 -12.87 5.19 -11.06
N GLY A 128 -12.53 6.37 -11.57
CA GLY A 128 -13.12 6.93 -12.77
C GLY A 128 -12.74 6.18 -14.06
N PRO A 129 -13.51 6.35 -15.14
CA PRO A 129 -13.25 5.68 -16.42
C PRO A 129 -11.96 6.15 -17.10
N ALA A 130 -11.38 7.29 -16.71
CA ALA A 130 -10.16 7.84 -17.28
C ALA A 130 -8.88 7.42 -16.53
N ILE A 131 -8.98 6.72 -15.41
CA ILE A 131 -7.83 6.30 -14.61
C ILE A 131 -7.10 5.14 -15.30
N SER A 132 -5.80 5.26 -15.48
CA SER A 132 -4.94 4.21 -16.04
C SER A 132 -4.34 3.34 -14.93
N TRP A 133 -3.89 3.98 -13.84
CA TRP A 133 -3.18 3.31 -12.76
C TRP A 133 -3.79 3.63 -11.40
N VAL A 134 -3.79 2.64 -10.52
CA VAL A 134 -4.14 2.81 -9.11
C VAL A 134 -2.89 2.52 -8.29
N LEU A 135 -2.40 3.52 -7.55
CA LEU A 135 -1.29 3.36 -6.61
C LEU A 135 -1.84 3.35 -5.19
N TRP A 136 -1.82 2.19 -4.55
CA TRP A 136 -2.05 2.07 -3.12
C TRP A 136 -0.78 2.48 -2.39
N ILE A 137 -0.90 3.41 -1.44
CA ILE A 137 0.21 3.81 -0.57
C ILE A 137 -0.32 4.07 0.84
N ASP A 138 0.24 3.36 1.81
CA ASP A 138 -0.10 3.56 3.22
C ASP A 138 0.47 4.90 3.71
N SER A 139 -0.23 5.57 4.63
CA SER A 139 0.16 6.91 5.11
C SER A 139 1.47 6.94 5.89
N GLU A 140 2.05 5.80 6.21
CA GLU A 140 3.32 5.69 6.94
C GLU A 140 4.55 5.68 6.01
N ILE A 141 4.35 5.63 4.69
CA ILE A 141 5.44 5.67 3.72
C ILE A 141 5.90 7.11 3.49
N ILE A 142 7.12 7.40 3.95
CA ILE A 142 7.67 8.77 3.96
C ILE A 142 8.90 8.92 3.06
N GLU A 143 9.45 7.82 2.54
CA GLU A 143 10.64 7.84 1.69
C GLU A 143 10.43 6.87 0.53
N THR A 144 10.36 7.42 -0.68
CA THR A 144 10.30 6.68 -1.96
C THR A 144 11.20 7.37 -2.97
N PRO A 145 11.72 6.67 -4.00
CA PRO A 145 12.32 7.37 -5.13
C PRO A 145 11.28 8.30 -5.78
N LYS A 146 11.70 9.52 -6.16
CA LYS A 146 10.78 10.52 -6.75
C LYS A 146 10.08 10.00 -8.02
N THR A 147 10.74 9.09 -8.73
CA THR A 147 10.27 8.42 -9.94
C THR A 147 9.42 7.18 -9.66
N LEU A 148 8.93 6.97 -8.43
CA LEU A 148 8.20 5.75 -8.01
C LEU A 148 7.18 5.24 -9.04
N ILE A 149 6.29 6.11 -9.52
CA ILE A 149 5.24 5.72 -10.47
C ILE A 149 5.86 5.29 -11.80
N GLN A 150 6.81 6.08 -12.32
CA GLN A 150 7.50 5.80 -13.58
C GLN A 150 8.29 4.49 -13.49
N ASP A 151 9.04 4.31 -12.41
CA ASP A 151 9.90 3.14 -12.20
C ASP A 151 9.05 1.87 -12.18
N LEU A 152 7.99 1.84 -11.35
CA LEU A 152 7.07 0.70 -11.27
C LEU A 152 6.31 0.45 -12.57
N ALA A 153 5.76 1.50 -13.20
CA ALA A 153 5.03 1.36 -14.46
C ALA A 153 5.91 0.89 -15.63
N SER A 154 7.23 1.20 -15.61
CA SER A 154 8.17 0.79 -16.65
C SER A 154 8.28 -0.72 -16.83
N HIS A 155 7.92 -1.50 -15.80
CA HIS A 155 7.85 -2.97 -15.85
C HIS A 155 6.63 -3.51 -16.59
N ASN A 156 5.63 -2.65 -16.86
CA ASN A 156 4.40 -2.97 -17.58
C ASN A 156 3.63 -4.19 -17.01
N LYS A 157 3.72 -4.41 -15.70
CA LYS A 157 3.02 -5.49 -15.00
C LYS A 157 1.63 -5.04 -14.56
N PRO A 158 0.65 -5.95 -14.48
CA PRO A 158 -0.71 -5.61 -14.07
C PRO A 158 -0.77 -5.27 -12.57
N ILE A 159 0.06 -5.90 -11.75
CA ILE A 159 0.19 -5.68 -10.31
C ILE A 159 1.68 -5.70 -9.99
N ILE A 160 2.21 -4.64 -9.39
CA ILE A 160 3.62 -4.56 -9.01
C ILE A 160 3.83 -3.92 -7.64
N VAL A 161 4.70 -4.53 -6.83
CA VAL A 161 5.02 -4.07 -5.47
C VAL A 161 6.53 -3.88 -5.29
N PRO A 162 6.99 -2.73 -4.74
CA PRO A 162 8.34 -2.60 -4.23
C PRO A 162 8.50 -3.28 -2.86
N ASN A 163 9.73 -3.43 -2.40
CA ASN A 163 10.02 -3.95 -1.09
C ASN A 163 10.01 -2.85 -0.02
N CYS A 164 9.42 -3.12 1.14
CA CYS A 164 9.26 -2.12 2.20
C CYS A 164 10.09 -2.43 3.44
N PHE A 165 10.88 -1.44 3.85
CA PHE A 165 11.71 -1.49 5.04
C PHE A 165 11.32 -0.39 6.03
N GLU A 166 11.62 -0.60 7.31
CA GLU A 166 11.57 0.43 8.33
C GLU A 166 12.99 0.95 8.57
N LYS A 167 13.15 2.28 8.48
CA LYS A 167 14.39 2.95 8.84
C LYS A 167 14.41 3.15 10.34
N TYR A 168 15.50 2.84 11.04
CA TYR A 168 15.63 3.06 12.48
C TYR A 168 17.05 3.48 12.87
N PRO A 169 17.24 4.29 13.92
CA PRO A 169 18.57 4.58 14.42
C PRO A 169 19.15 3.33 15.10
N ASP A 170 20.34 2.91 14.67
CA ASP A 170 21.09 1.88 15.35
C ASP A 170 21.41 2.31 16.80
N GLN A 171 21.15 1.43 17.77
CA GLN A 171 21.25 1.80 19.19
C GLN A 171 22.69 2.12 19.61
N SER A 172 23.69 1.50 18.96
CA SER A 172 25.10 1.62 19.32
C SER A 172 25.80 2.77 18.60
N THR A 173 25.47 2.99 17.33
CA THR A 173 26.14 3.95 16.45
C THR A 173 25.30 5.18 16.17
N GLN A 174 24.01 5.18 16.50
CA GLN A 174 23.01 6.19 16.13
C GLN A 174 22.90 6.42 14.61
N LYS A 175 23.48 5.53 13.79
CA LYS A 175 23.40 5.62 12.32
C LYS A 175 22.06 5.06 11.83
N PRO A 176 21.50 5.59 10.73
CA PRO A 176 20.30 5.01 10.14
C PRO A 176 20.59 3.59 9.63
N THR A 177 19.80 2.63 10.10
CA THR A 177 19.77 1.22 9.68
C THR A 177 18.37 0.89 9.15
N GLU A 178 18.24 -0.22 8.42
CA GLU A 178 16.98 -0.71 7.83
C GLU A 178 16.62 -2.09 8.40
N ARG A 179 15.33 -2.34 8.68
CA ARG A 179 14.81 -3.68 9.01
C ARG A 179 13.59 -4.03 8.16
N PRO A 180 13.38 -5.33 7.86
CA PRO A 180 12.16 -5.83 7.21
C PRO A 180 10.88 -5.28 7.85
N TYR A 181 9.93 -4.84 7.01
CA TYR A 181 8.64 -4.34 7.48
C TYR A 181 7.43 -5.06 6.89
N ASP A 182 7.31 -5.14 5.55
CA ASP A 182 6.14 -5.73 4.91
C ASP A 182 6.37 -7.22 4.57
N TYR A 183 5.80 -8.08 5.39
CA TYR A 183 5.85 -9.54 5.24
C TYR A 183 4.74 -10.09 4.34
N SER A 184 3.86 -9.25 3.79
CA SER A 184 2.67 -9.67 3.03
C SER A 184 2.98 -9.90 1.54
N ASN A 185 4.22 -9.63 1.11
CA ASN A 185 4.69 -9.90 -0.24
C ASN A 185 5.43 -11.24 -0.25
N TRP A 186 4.84 -12.28 -0.87
CA TRP A 186 5.39 -13.63 -0.79
C TRP A 186 5.04 -14.51 -1.99
N GLN A 187 5.87 -15.53 -2.19
CA GLN A 187 5.59 -16.68 -3.06
C GLN A 187 5.01 -17.82 -2.22
N ASP A 188 3.97 -18.48 -2.75
CA ASP A 188 3.27 -19.53 -2.01
C ASP A 188 4.16 -20.76 -1.83
N SER A 189 3.79 -21.63 -0.89
CA SER A 189 4.52 -22.88 -0.62
C SER A 189 3.58 -24.08 -0.63
N GLU A 190 4.13 -25.27 -0.89
CA GLU A 190 3.37 -26.52 -0.77
C GLU A 190 2.84 -26.72 0.66
N THR A 191 3.62 -26.32 1.67
CA THR A 191 3.21 -26.40 3.07
C THR A 191 2.01 -25.51 3.38
N ALA A 192 1.98 -24.27 2.89
CA ALA A 192 0.85 -23.37 3.06
C ALA A 192 -0.41 -23.91 2.35
N GLN A 193 -0.25 -24.51 1.17
CA GLN A 193 -1.35 -25.14 0.44
C GLN A 193 -1.90 -26.37 1.18
N ASP A 194 -1.05 -27.20 1.77
CA ASP A 194 -1.47 -28.35 2.55
C ASP A 194 -2.12 -27.97 3.88
N LEU A 195 -1.69 -26.87 4.51
CA LEU A 195 -2.38 -26.28 5.64
C LEU A 195 -3.78 -25.82 5.24
N ALA A 196 -3.88 -25.02 4.17
CA ALA A 196 -5.15 -24.52 3.64
C ALA A 196 -6.16 -25.64 3.33
N ARG A 197 -5.73 -26.77 2.75
CA ARG A 197 -6.59 -27.93 2.47
C ARG A 197 -7.24 -28.56 3.71
N LYS A 198 -6.65 -28.37 4.89
CA LYS A 198 -7.12 -28.93 6.18
C LYS A 198 -7.96 -27.93 6.97
N MET A 199 -8.07 -26.69 6.50
CA MET A 199 -8.75 -25.60 7.18
C MET A 199 -10.24 -25.57 6.85
N GLY A 200 -11.04 -25.05 7.78
CA GLY A 200 -12.44 -24.77 7.56
C GLY A 200 -12.66 -23.66 6.52
N PRO A 201 -13.87 -23.56 5.96
CA PRO A 201 -14.18 -22.60 4.89
C PRO A 201 -13.99 -21.13 5.30
N ASP A 202 -14.10 -20.82 6.60
CA ASP A 202 -13.97 -19.48 7.14
C ASP A 202 -12.59 -19.17 7.73
N ASP A 203 -11.67 -20.13 7.76
CA ASP A 203 -10.36 -19.93 8.35
C ASP A 203 -9.43 -19.17 7.39
N ILE A 204 -8.51 -18.41 7.94
CA ILE A 204 -7.53 -17.61 7.17
C ILE A 204 -6.09 -17.94 7.56
N LEU A 205 -5.19 -17.90 6.58
CA LEU A 205 -3.75 -17.92 6.76
C LEU A 205 -3.23 -16.49 6.81
N LEU A 206 -2.37 -16.21 7.77
CA LEU A 206 -1.68 -14.93 7.91
C LEU A 206 -0.20 -15.19 8.20
N GLU A 207 0.67 -14.40 7.59
CA GLU A 207 2.10 -14.42 7.91
C GLU A 207 2.38 -13.79 9.28
N GLY A 208 3.45 -14.26 9.94
CA GLY A 208 3.95 -13.71 11.21
C GLY A 208 3.40 -14.38 12.48
N TYR A 209 2.66 -15.49 12.36
CA TYR A 209 2.16 -16.27 13.50
C TYR A 209 3.01 -17.51 13.70
N ALA A 210 3.64 -17.64 14.87
CA ALA A 210 4.50 -18.79 15.18
C ALA A 210 3.76 -20.14 15.11
N GLU A 211 2.44 -20.12 15.31
CA GLU A 211 1.57 -21.30 15.25
C GLU A 211 1.24 -21.74 13.81
N LEU A 212 1.53 -20.89 12.80
CA LEU A 212 1.28 -21.15 11.38
C LEU A 212 2.59 -21.05 10.61
N ALA A 213 3.37 -22.13 10.60
CA ALA A 213 4.57 -22.22 9.79
C ALA A 213 4.20 -22.42 8.31
N THR A 214 3.90 -21.32 7.61
CA THR A 214 3.50 -21.32 6.20
C THR A 214 4.66 -21.65 5.27
N TYR A 215 5.92 -21.41 5.67
CA TYR A 215 7.12 -21.55 4.83
C TYR A 215 7.03 -20.85 3.47
N ARG A 216 6.25 -19.77 3.41
CA ARG A 216 6.22 -18.90 2.23
C ARG A 216 7.52 -18.13 2.11
N ASN A 217 7.99 -17.96 0.87
CA ASN A 217 9.20 -17.18 0.63
C ASN A 217 8.82 -15.70 0.66
N LEU A 218 9.22 -14.99 1.72
CA LEU A 218 8.86 -13.59 1.91
C LEU A 218 9.84 -12.69 1.15
N MET A 219 9.32 -11.83 0.28
CA MET A 219 10.11 -10.93 -0.58
C MET A 219 11.02 -10.00 0.24
N VAL A 220 10.62 -9.66 1.46
CA VAL A 220 11.38 -8.77 2.34
C VAL A 220 12.78 -9.29 2.69
N PHE A 221 13.02 -10.60 2.58
CA PHE A 221 14.31 -11.24 2.81
C PHE A 221 15.07 -11.59 1.53
N MET A 222 14.50 -11.33 0.36
CA MET A 222 15.12 -11.62 -0.93
C MET A 222 16.10 -10.55 -1.47
N PRO A 223 16.15 -9.28 -1.02
CA PRO A 223 17.14 -8.36 -1.56
C PRO A 223 18.57 -8.79 -1.24
N THR A 224 19.47 -8.52 -2.18
CA THR A 224 20.91 -8.74 -2.05
C THR A 224 21.65 -7.41 -2.02
N ASP A 225 22.82 -7.39 -1.41
CA ASP A 225 23.74 -6.26 -1.57
C ASP A 225 24.07 -6.09 -3.07
N ASP A 226 24.00 -4.85 -3.56
CA ASP A 226 24.16 -4.47 -4.98
C ASP A 226 23.19 -5.16 -5.98
N GLY A 227 22.06 -5.69 -5.49
CA GLY A 227 21.05 -6.31 -6.35
C GLY A 227 20.41 -5.31 -7.32
N ASP A 228 20.15 -5.75 -8.56
CA ASP A 228 19.49 -4.93 -9.58
C ASP A 228 18.10 -4.47 -9.08
N PRO A 229 17.84 -3.16 -8.95
CA PRO A 229 16.52 -2.64 -8.56
C PRO A 229 15.39 -3.06 -9.50
N ARG A 230 15.70 -3.45 -10.74
CA ARG A 230 14.74 -3.93 -11.74
C ARG A 230 14.50 -5.44 -11.69
N MET A 231 15.16 -6.17 -10.79
CA MET A 231 14.92 -7.61 -10.64
C MET A 231 13.44 -7.85 -10.33
N GLU A 232 12.80 -8.70 -11.12
CA GLU A 232 11.41 -9.08 -10.97
C GLU A 232 11.31 -10.50 -10.38
N ILE A 233 10.33 -10.69 -9.51
CA ILE A 233 9.90 -12.02 -9.06
C ILE A 233 8.38 -12.14 -9.17
N ASP A 234 7.88 -13.33 -9.45
CA ASP A 234 6.44 -13.58 -9.34
C ASP A 234 6.03 -13.64 -7.87
N LEU A 235 4.83 -13.17 -7.56
CA LEU A 235 4.25 -13.22 -6.21
C LEU A 235 2.86 -13.86 -6.23
N ASP A 236 2.54 -14.56 -5.16
CA ASP A 236 1.21 -15.13 -4.91
C ASP A 236 0.40 -14.33 -3.89
N GLY A 237 1.09 -13.61 -2.99
CA GLY A 237 0.53 -12.64 -2.07
C GLY A 237 1.24 -11.29 -2.19
N VAL A 238 0.48 -10.21 -2.01
CA VAL A 238 0.99 -8.84 -2.01
C VAL A 238 0.46 -8.10 -0.78
N GLY A 239 1.25 -7.13 -0.30
CA GLY A 239 0.82 -6.15 0.70
C GLY A 239 0.21 -4.90 0.08
N GLY A 240 -0.38 -4.07 0.94
CA GLY A 240 -0.98 -2.78 0.55
C GLY A 240 -0.12 -1.56 0.85
N THR A 241 1.11 -1.76 1.32
CA THR A 241 2.00 -0.68 1.80
C THR A 241 2.43 0.26 0.69
N VAL A 242 2.93 -0.29 -0.42
CA VAL A 242 3.01 0.38 -1.72
C VAL A 242 2.66 -0.66 -2.77
N LEU A 243 1.67 -0.40 -3.61
CA LEU A 243 1.20 -1.35 -4.61
C LEU A 243 0.64 -0.60 -5.82
N LEU A 244 1.27 -0.76 -6.98
CA LEU A 244 0.79 -0.20 -8.24
C LEU A 244 0.00 -1.26 -9.02
N VAL A 245 -1.21 -0.91 -9.43
CA VAL A 245 -2.14 -1.79 -10.13
C VAL A 245 -2.63 -1.10 -11.40
N LYS A 246 -2.64 -1.81 -12.53
CA LYS A 246 -3.35 -1.34 -13.72
C LYS A 246 -4.84 -1.27 -13.42
N ALA A 247 -5.48 -0.15 -13.75
CA ALA A 247 -6.89 0.07 -13.42
C ALA A 247 -7.82 -1.00 -14.03
N GLU A 248 -7.44 -1.63 -15.14
CA GLU A 248 -8.19 -2.75 -15.74
C GLU A 248 -8.34 -3.95 -14.80
N VAL A 249 -7.34 -4.25 -13.97
CA VAL A 249 -7.39 -5.35 -12.99
C VAL A 249 -8.56 -5.16 -12.02
N HIS A 250 -8.73 -3.92 -11.54
CA HIS A 250 -9.86 -3.57 -10.67
C HIS A 250 -11.20 -3.53 -11.44
N ARG A 251 -11.20 -3.09 -12.70
CA ARG A 251 -12.41 -3.06 -13.56
C ARG A 251 -12.90 -4.46 -13.93
N ASP A 252 -12.00 -5.44 -14.01
CA ASP A 252 -12.33 -6.85 -14.19
C ASP A 252 -12.90 -7.51 -12.92
N GLY A 253 -12.93 -6.76 -11.80
CA GLY A 253 -13.56 -7.16 -10.56
C GLY A 253 -12.60 -7.58 -9.46
N ALA A 254 -11.28 -7.51 -9.67
CA ALA A 254 -10.33 -7.75 -8.59
C ALA A 254 -10.48 -6.66 -7.52
N MET A 255 -10.79 -7.06 -6.30
CA MET A 255 -10.97 -6.19 -5.15
C MET A 255 -10.35 -6.83 -3.90
N PHE A 256 -10.37 -6.13 -2.77
CA PHE A 256 -9.88 -6.65 -1.51
C PHE A 256 -11.02 -7.42 -0.83
N PRO A 257 -11.00 -8.77 -0.76
CA PRO A 257 -12.10 -9.51 -0.15
C PRO A 257 -12.16 -9.25 1.36
N PRO A 258 -13.29 -8.73 1.90
CA PRO A 258 -13.47 -8.52 3.35
C PRO A 258 -13.87 -9.82 4.07
N PHE A 259 -13.72 -10.96 3.41
CA PHE A 259 -14.09 -12.30 3.85
C PHE A 259 -13.01 -13.29 3.41
N PRO A 260 -12.93 -14.48 4.02
CA PRO A 260 -12.01 -15.53 3.59
C PRO A 260 -12.20 -15.89 2.11
N PHE A 261 -11.13 -15.78 1.33
CA PHE A 261 -11.10 -16.10 -0.09
C PHE A 261 -9.89 -16.97 -0.37
N TYR A 262 -10.11 -18.28 -0.55
CA TYR A 262 -9.03 -19.29 -0.57
C TYR A 262 -8.13 -19.21 0.68
N HIS A 263 -8.74 -19.02 1.85
CA HIS A 263 -8.06 -18.81 3.14
C HIS A 263 -7.17 -17.56 3.20
N LEU A 264 -7.35 -16.62 2.27
CA LEU A 264 -6.69 -15.30 2.28
C LEU A 264 -7.74 -14.21 2.49
N ILE A 265 -7.29 -13.01 2.84
CA ILE A 265 -8.17 -11.85 3.07
C ILE A 265 -7.45 -10.57 2.63
N GLU A 266 -8.20 -9.51 2.35
CA GLU A 266 -7.66 -8.18 2.06
C GLU A 266 -6.65 -8.19 0.89
N THR A 267 -5.40 -7.76 1.05
CA THR A 267 -4.41 -7.60 -0.03
C THR A 267 -3.91 -8.94 -0.59
N GLU A 268 -3.70 -9.92 0.28
CA GLU A 268 -3.34 -11.29 -0.13
C GLU A 268 -4.50 -11.95 -0.87
N GLY A 269 -5.74 -11.73 -0.42
CA GLY A 269 -6.95 -12.17 -1.11
C GLY A 269 -7.14 -11.49 -2.46
N PHE A 270 -6.76 -10.21 -2.58
CA PHE A 270 -6.77 -9.47 -3.84
C PHE A 270 -5.80 -10.09 -4.86
N ALA A 271 -4.56 -10.40 -4.47
CA ALA A 271 -3.60 -11.07 -5.37
C ALA A 271 -4.15 -12.40 -5.89
N LYS A 272 -4.76 -13.20 -5.00
CA LYS A 272 -5.42 -14.44 -5.39
C LYS A 272 -6.58 -14.21 -6.36
N MET A 273 -7.42 -13.20 -6.11
CA MET A 273 -8.56 -12.86 -6.96
C MET A 273 -8.12 -12.42 -8.35
N ALA A 274 -7.10 -11.55 -8.42
CA ALA A 274 -6.48 -11.13 -9.67
C ALA A 274 -5.92 -12.33 -10.46
N LYS A 275 -5.23 -13.26 -9.78
CA LYS A 275 -4.74 -14.50 -10.40
C LYS A 275 -5.85 -15.37 -10.97
N ARG A 276 -7.01 -15.43 -10.31
CA ARG A 276 -8.21 -16.13 -10.82
C ARG A 276 -8.83 -15.44 -12.05
N LEU A 277 -8.61 -14.14 -12.22
CA LEU A 277 -9.01 -13.36 -13.39
C LEU A 277 -7.95 -13.34 -14.51
N GLY A 278 -6.81 -14.01 -14.32
CA GLY A 278 -5.73 -14.08 -15.32
C GLY A 278 -4.62 -13.04 -15.15
N TRP A 279 -4.63 -12.27 -14.06
CA TRP A 279 -3.64 -11.24 -13.76
C TRP A 279 -2.61 -11.76 -12.74
N ASN A 280 -1.31 -11.58 -13.01
CA ASN A 280 -0.24 -12.04 -12.11
C ASN A 280 0.42 -10.87 -11.36
N ALA A 281 0.78 -11.09 -10.09
CA ALA A 281 1.50 -10.12 -9.29
C ALA A 281 3.02 -10.26 -9.44
N THR A 282 3.72 -9.13 -9.45
CA THR A 282 5.18 -9.06 -9.56
C THR A 282 5.76 -8.25 -8.40
N GLY A 283 6.85 -8.74 -7.82
CA GLY A 283 7.61 -8.07 -6.78
C GLY A 283 8.95 -7.53 -7.29
N LEU A 284 9.41 -6.44 -6.70
CA LEU A 284 10.75 -5.89 -6.89
C LEU A 284 11.54 -5.97 -5.58
N PRO A 285 12.26 -7.07 -5.30
CA PRO A 285 12.93 -7.29 -4.01
C PRO A 285 13.98 -6.23 -3.68
N ASN A 286 14.69 -5.71 -4.70
CA ASN A 286 15.77 -4.74 -4.54
C ASN A 286 15.31 -3.27 -4.64
N TYR A 287 14.07 -3.01 -5.07
CA TYR A 287 13.52 -1.66 -5.12
C TYR A 287 12.89 -1.31 -3.77
N LYS A 288 13.54 -0.46 -2.99
CA LYS A 288 13.16 -0.18 -1.60
C LYS A 288 12.34 1.09 -1.43
N VAL A 289 11.27 0.98 -0.64
CA VAL A 289 10.53 2.11 -0.04
C VAL A 289 10.64 2.04 1.48
N LYS A 290 10.49 3.17 2.17
CA LYS A 290 10.72 3.21 3.62
C LYS A 290 9.66 3.95 4.42
N ARG A 291 9.45 3.44 5.63
CA ARG A 291 8.67 4.07 6.70
C ARG A 291 9.59 4.49 7.86
N PRO A 292 9.16 5.44 8.71
CA PRO A 292 9.94 5.87 9.87
C PRO A 292 9.96 4.81 10.99
N PRO A 293 10.94 4.88 11.92
CA PRO A 293 10.94 4.05 13.11
C PRO A 293 9.88 4.57 14.06
N HIS A 294 9.01 3.69 14.56
CA HIS A 294 7.99 3.97 15.59
C HIS A 294 7.71 5.46 15.89
N LEU A 295 6.69 5.91 15.18
CA LEU A 295 5.95 7.17 15.18
C LEU A 295 5.85 7.88 16.53
N THR A 296 6.89 8.64 16.89
CA THR A 296 6.69 9.85 17.67
C THR A 296 6.44 11.00 16.70
N THR A 297 5.50 11.87 17.02
CA THR A 297 5.07 13.06 16.24
C THR A 297 6.20 14.06 15.91
N LYS A 298 7.46 13.74 16.20
CA LYS A 298 8.64 14.60 16.06
C LYS A 298 9.49 14.36 14.81
N TYR A 299 9.20 13.36 13.98
CA TYR A 299 9.95 13.13 12.75
C TYR A 299 9.44 14.01 11.60
N SER A 300 9.89 15.27 11.60
CA SER A 300 9.89 16.14 10.42
C SER A 300 11.08 15.77 9.53
N LEU A 301 10.94 15.82 8.19
CA LEU A 301 12.05 15.57 7.25
C LEU A 301 13.27 16.47 7.52
N LYS A 302 13.09 17.63 8.16
CA LYS A 302 14.20 18.49 8.61
C LYS A 302 15.13 17.81 9.61
N THR A 303 14.67 16.79 10.33
CA THR A 303 15.46 16.08 11.34
C THR A 303 16.32 14.96 10.73
N ILE A 304 16.07 14.57 9.47
CA ILE A 304 16.72 13.40 8.83
C ILE A 304 17.81 13.82 7.83
N GLY A 305 18.12 15.12 7.69
CA GLY A 305 19.25 15.58 6.88
C GLY A 305 19.14 15.25 5.39
N LEU A 306 17.93 15.07 4.86
CA LEU A 306 17.67 14.95 3.44
C LEU A 306 17.31 16.34 2.91
N SER A 307 18.28 16.98 2.25
CA SER A 307 18.13 18.19 1.43
C SER A 307 17.66 17.83 0.03
#